data_AF-A0A0K8R0R9-F1
#
_entry.id   AF-A0A0K8R0R9-F1
#
_cell.length_a   1.000
_cell.length_b   1.000
_cell.length_c   1.000
_cell.angle_alpha   90.00
_cell.angle_beta   90.00
_cell.angle_gamma   90.00
#
_symmetry.space_group_name_H-M   'P 1'
#
loop_
_entity.id
_entity.type
_entity.pdbx_description
1 polymer ?
#
loop_
_entity_poly.entity_id
_entity_poly.type
_entity_poly.pdbx_seq_one_letter_code
_entity_poly.pdbx_strand_id
1 'polypeptide(L)' 'MCNFVTEREILSAIRNGAVSLRDVTEMTGAGESCGRCKTVIENMLKEASVNVEPNPQGRLF' A
#
# COMPACT_ATOMS: atom_id res chain seq x y z
N MET A 1 13.91 -7.03 -0.78
CA MET A 1 12.71 -6.44 -1.40
C MET A 1 11.85 -7.61 -1.85
N CYS A 2 10.62 -7.79 -1.37
CA CYS A 2 9.92 -9.09 -1.51
C CYS A 2 8.96 -9.18 -2.71
N ASN A 3 8.31 -8.09 -3.18
CA ASN A 3 7.38 -8.17 -4.32
C ASN A 3 7.41 -6.98 -5.29
N PHE A 4 8.39 -6.07 -5.20
CA PHE A 4 8.43 -4.82 -6.00
C PHE A 4 7.14 -3.96 -5.97
N VAL A 5 6.19 -4.27 -5.10
CA VAL A 5 4.94 -3.52 -4.98
C VAL A 5 5.28 -2.11 -4.57
N THR A 6 4.84 -1.18 -5.40
CA THR A 6 5.07 0.24 -5.16
C THR A 6 3.98 0.82 -4.27
N GLU A 7 4.30 1.89 -3.56
CA GLU A 7 3.31 2.65 -2.80
C GLU A 7 2.11 3.08 -3.66
N ARG A 8 2.34 3.37 -4.95
CA ARG A 8 1.28 3.70 -5.91
C ARG A 8 0.27 2.57 -6.12
N GLU A 9 0.73 1.31 -6.15
CA GLU A 9 -0.16 0.15 -6.27
C GLU A 9 -0.98 -0.04 -4.99
N ILE A 10 -0.37 0.15 -3.82
CA ILE A 10 -1.08 0.11 -2.53
C ILE A 10 -2.15 1.22 -2.48
N LEU A 11 -1.79 2.46 -2.85
CA LEU A 11 -2.73 3.57 -2.93
C LEU A 11 -3.82 3.35 -3.98
N SER A 12 -3.53 2.64 -5.06
CA SER A 12 -4.53 2.27 -6.06
C SER A 12 -5.51 1.23 -5.51
N ALA A 13 -5.03 0.22 -4.77
CA ALA A 13 -5.89 -0.74 -4.08
C ALA A 13 -6.80 -0.05 -3.06
N ILE A 14 -6.27 0.86 -2.25
CA ILE A 14 -7.05 1.65 -1.29
C ILE A 14 -8.13 2.48 -2.00
N ARG A 15 -7.78 3.15 -3.12
CA ARG A 15 -8.75 3.88 -3.95
C ARG A 15 -9.82 3.00 -4.59
N ASN A 16 -9.49 1.74 -4.89
CA ASN A 16 -10.46 0.76 -5.39
C ASN A 16 -11.37 0.21 -4.28
N GLY A 17 -11.20 0.65 -3.02
CA GLY A 17 -12.04 0.26 -1.89
C GLY A 17 -11.40 -0.75 -0.94
N ALA A 18 -10.08 -1.00 -1.04
CA ALA A 18 -9.39 -1.79 -0.04
C ALA A 18 -9.40 -1.08 1.32
N VAL A 19 -10.03 -1.70 2.32
CA VAL A 19 -10.15 -1.17 3.69
C VAL A 19 -9.32 -1.94 4.71
N SER A 20 -8.76 -3.08 4.30
CA SER A 20 -7.93 -3.93 5.15
C SER A 20 -6.61 -4.29 4.47
N LEU A 21 -5.61 -4.63 5.30
CA LEU A 21 -4.36 -5.22 4.84
C LEU A 21 -4.61 -6.42 3.93
N ARG A 22 -5.61 -7.24 4.26
CA ARG A 22 -5.98 -8.40 3.46
C ARG A 22 -6.45 -8.01 2.06
N ASP A 23 -7.31 -6.99 1.92
CA ASP A 23 -7.77 -6.52 0.61
C ASP A 23 -6.59 -6.01 -0.23
N VAL A 24 -5.69 -5.25 0.39
CA VAL A 24 -4.47 -4.77 -0.28
C VAL A 24 -3.59 -5.95 -0.70
N THR A 25 -3.41 -6.96 0.15
CA THR A 25 -2.66 -8.18 -0.18
C THR A 25 -3.32 -8.97 -1.32
N GLU A 26 -4.64 -9.12 -1.33
CA GLU A 26 -5.35 -9.81 -2.42
C GLU A 26 -5.28 -9.03 -3.74
N MET A 27 -5.28 -7.70 -3.70
CA MET A 27 -5.19 -6.84 -4.89
C MET A 27 -3.76 -6.68 -5.43
N THR A 28 -2.74 -6.66 -4.56
CA THR A 28 -1.36 -6.27 -4.94
C THR A 28 -0.31 -7.35 -4.66
N GLY A 29 -0.66 -8.41 -3.91
CA GLY A 29 0.30 -9.40 -3.39
C GLY A 29 1.25 -8.85 -2.31
N ALA A 30 1.07 -7.60 -1.86
CA ALA A 30 1.95 -7.01 -0.86
C ALA A 30 1.73 -7.64 0.53
N GLY A 31 2.81 -7.99 1.21
CA GLY A 31 2.76 -8.48 2.59
C GLY A 31 2.67 -9.99 2.76
N GLU A 32 2.49 -10.76 1.67
CA GLU A 32 2.38 -12.22 1.76
C GLU A 32 3.72 -12.91 2.06
N SER A 33 4.81 -12.46 1.43
CA SER A 33 6.08 -13.20 1.43
C SER A 33 6.91 -13.06 2.72
N CYS A 34 7.24 -11.84 3.15
CA CYS A 34 8.15 -11.60 4.28
C CYS A 34 7.53 -10.77 5.42
N GLY A 35 6.29 -10.33 5.27
CA GLY A 35 5.54 -9.58 6.28
C GLY A 35 6.03 -8.16 6.59
N ARG A 36 7.24 -7.76 6.18
CA ARG A 36 7.84 -6.46 6.53
C ARG A 36 7.06 -5.24 6.02
N CYS A 37 6.39 -5.35 4.89
CA CYS A 37 5.57 -4.26 4.35
C CYS A 37 4.17 -4.20 4.97
N LYS A 38 3.75 -5.18 5.80
CA LYS A 38 2.42 -5.16 6.43
C LYS A 38 2.22 -3.91 7.29
N THR A 39 3.20 -3.59 8.14
CA THR A 39 3.15 -2.40 9.00
C THR A 39 3.07 -1.10 8.19
N VAL A 40 3.75 -1.04 7.03
CA VAL A 40 3.70 0.12 6.13
C VAL A 40 2.32 0.25 5.50
N ILE A 41 1.73 -0.86 5.02
CA ILE A 41 0.38 -0.87 4.45
C ILE A 41 -0.68 -0.49 5.50
N GLU A 42 -0.55 -0.98 6.73
CA GLU A 42 -1.47 -0.62 7.83
C GLU A 42 -1.39 0.88 8.18
N ASN A 43 -0.20 1.47 8.17
CA ASN A 43 -0.04 2.91 8.33
C ASN A 43 -0.70 3.67 7.17
N MET A 44 -0.46 3.27 5.92
CA MET A 44 -1.10 3.89 4.74
C MET A 44 -2.63 3.79 4.78
N LEU A 45 -3.20 2.67 5.23
CA LEU A 45 -4.65 2.51 5.39
C LEU A 45 -5.22 3.47 6.45
N LYS A 46 -4.51 3.66 7.56
CA LYS A 46 -4.86 4.65 8.59
C LYS A 46 -4.75 6.08 8.06
N GLU A 47 -3.67 6.40 7.37
CA GLU A 47 -3.42 7.72 6.80
C GLU A 47 -4.42 8.07 5.70
N ALA A 48 -4.75 7.12 4.82
CA ALA A 48 -5.74 7.30 3.77
C ALA A 48 -7.15 7.57 4.31
N SER A 49 -7.46 7.09 5.51
CA SER A 49 -8.71 7.39 6.20
C SER A 49 -8.76 8.82 6.78
N VAL A 50 -7.60 9.50 6.87
CA VAL A 50 -7.45 10.81 7.51
C VAL A 50 -7.10 11.93 6.52
N ASN A 51 -6.36 11.66 5.44
CA ASN A 51 -6.06 12.64 4.39
C ASN A 51 -5.65 11.95 3.08
N VAL A 52 -6.46 12.11 2.03
CA VAL A 52 -6.09 11.72 0.67
C VAL A 52 -5.27 12.84 0.04
N GLU A 53 -4.03 13.03 0.48
CA GLU A 53 -3.05 13.79 -0.29
C GLU A 53 -2.09 12.81 -1.00
N PRO A 54 -2.14 12.69 -2.34
CA PRO A 54 -1.32 11.76 -3.08
C PRO A 54 0.13 12.24 -3.07
N ASN A 55 0.96 11.64 -2.22
CA ASN A 55 2.39 11.91 -2.18
C ASN A 55 3.05 11.47 -3.50
N PRO A 56 3.64 12.39 -4.27
CA PRO A 56 4.26 12.07 -5.54
C PRO A 56 5.73 11.70 -5.30
N GLN A 57 6.03 10.55 -4.69
CA GLN A 57 7.38 10.00 -4.84
C GLN A 57 7.54 9.39 -6.24
N GLY A 58 7.68 10.29 -7.20
CA GLY A 58 8.29 10.06 -8.48
C GLY A 58 9.78 10.42 -8.42
N ARG A 59 10.61 9.40 -8.73
CA ARG A 59 11.89 9.46 -9.45
C ARG A 59 13.19 9.42 -8.61
N LEU A 60 13.80 8.22 -8.67
CA LEU A 60 15.14 7.90 -9.17
C LEU A 60 16.19 9.04 -9.16
N PHE A 61 17.24 8.84 -8.36
CA PHE A 61 18.63 9.11 -8.73
C PHE A 61 19.46 7.87 -8.38
#